data_AF-A0A519UX89-F1
#
_entry.id   AF-A0A519UX89-F1
#
_cell.length_a   1.000
_cell.length_b   1.000
_cell.length_c   1.000
_cell.angle_alpha   90.00
_cell.angle_beta   90.00
_cell.angle_gamma   90.00
#
_symmetry.space_group_name_H-M   'P 1'
#
loop_
_entity.id
_entity.type
_entity.pdbx_description
1 polymer ?
#
loop_
_entity_poly.entity_id
_entity_poly.type
_entity_poly.pdbx_seq_one_letter_code
_entity_poly.pdbx_strand_id
1 'polypeptide(L)' 'MSFDFSQNIVLENSRVRLRPLDTADFEALKPVAFDPAIWQFTLSRADDAVSLADYLATAGHDREAGRRYA' A
#
# COMPACT_ATOMS: atom_id res chain seq x y z
N MET A 1 17.44 11.00 -13.96
CA MET A 1 16.49 9.91 -14.28
C MET A 1 15.15 10.32 -13.70
N SER A 2 14.11 10.47 -14.52
CA SER A 2 12.76 10.85 -14.04
C SER A 2 11.96 9.57 -13.80
N PHE A 3 11.34 9.42 -12.63
CA PHE A 3 10.43 8.31 -12.37
C PHE A 3 9.03 8.66 -12.91
N ASP A 4 8.43 7.74 -13.66
CA ASP A 4 7.05 7.86 -14.13
C ASP A 4 6.10 7.22 -13.11
N PHE A 5 5.48 8.04 -12.27
CA PHE A 5 4.54 7.61 -11.22
C PHE A 5 3.19 7.12 -11.77
N SER A 6 2.91 7.31 -13.06
CA SER A 6 1.68 6.84 -13.70
C SER A 6 1.79 5.40 -14.22
N GLN A 7 3.01 4.91 -14.46
CA GLN A 7 3.26 3.55 -14.92
C GLN A 7 2.87 2.53 -13.83
N ASN A 8 2.32 1.37 -14.17
CA ASN A 8 2.14 0.26 -13.23
C ASN A 8 3.31 -0.72 -13.30
N ILE A 9 4.41 -0.45 -12.58
CA ILE A 9 5.55 -1.36 -12.50
C ILE A 9 5.17 -2.59 -11.67
N VAL A 10 5.25 -3.76 -12.30
CA VAL A 10 5.07 -5.06 -11.65
C VAL A 10 6.44 -5.72 -11.49
N LEU A 11 6.77 -6.11 -10.26
CA LEU A 11 7.96 -6.88 -9.94
C LEU A 11 7.55 -8.32 -9.62
N GLU A 12 8.04 -9.29 -10.37
CA GLU A 12 7.60 -10.67 -10.22
C GLU A 12 8.78 -11.65 -10.25
N ASN A 13 8.72 -12.66 -9.40
CA ASN A 13 9.63 -13.81 -9.40
C ASN A 13 8.84 -15.11 -9.19
N SER A 14 9.54 -16.23 -8.99
CA SER A 14 8.92 -17.56 -8.83
C SER A 14 8.08 -17.73 -7.55
N ARG A 15 8.06 -16.76 -6.64
CA ARG A 15 7.37 -16.83 -5.35
C ARG A 15 6.31 -15.75 -5.18
N VAL A 16 6.60 -14.53 -5.64
CA VAL A 16 5.79 -13.35 -5.34
C VAL A 16 5.70 -12.41 -6.52
N ARG A 17 4.57 -11.70 -6.57
CA ARG A 17 4.32 -10.54 -7.43
C ARG A 17 4.07 -9.33 -6.54
N LEU A 18 4.82 -8.27 -6.77
CA LEU A 18 4.59 -6.94 -6.21
C LEU A 18 4.05 -6.04 -7.32
N ARG A 19 3.04 -5.25 -6.98
CA ARG A 19 2.43 -4.25 -7.85
C ARG A 19 2.05 -3.03 -7.00
N PRO A 20 1.74 -1.87 -7.61
CA PRO A 20 1.20 -0.74 -6.89
C PRO A 20 -0.05 -1.14 -6.10
N LEU A 21 -0.22 -0.48 -4.97
CA LEU A 21 -1.33 -0.63 -4.06
C LEU A 21 -2.59 -0.07 -4.69
N ASP A 22 -3.70 -0.80 -4.60
CA ASP A 22 -5.00 -0.35 -5.10
C ASP A 22 -6.01 -0.34 -3.96
N THR A 23 -6.96 0.60 -3.99
CA THR A 23 -8.09 0.61 -3.05
C THR A 23 -8.90 -0.69 -3.06
N ALA A 24 -8.93 -1.41 -4.18
CA ALA A 24 -9.54 -2.73 -4.30
C ALA A 24 -8.85 -3.81 -3.45
N ASP A 25 -7.65 -3.57 -2.93
CA ASP A 25 -6.91 -4.49 -2.06
C ASP A 25 -7.44 -4.52 -0.63
N PHE A 26 -8.33 -3.58 -0.27
CA PHE A 26 -8.84 -3.39 1.08
C PHE A 26 -9.26 -4.70 1.77
N GLU A 27 -10.14 -5.50 1.15
CA GLU A 27 -10.64 -6.73 1.77
C GLU A 27 -9.54 -7.80 1.91
N ALA A 28 -8.63 -7.90 0.94
CA ALA A 28 -7.54 -8.87 0.98
C ALA A 28 -6.47 -8.52 2.03
N LEU A 29 -6.32 -7.24 2.37
CA LEU A 29 -5.33 -6.75 3.33
C LEU A 29 -5.78 -6.90 4.79
N LYS A 30 -7.09 -6.86 5.08
CA LYS A 30 -7.63 -6.91 6.46
C LYS A 30 -7.03 -8.02 7.34
N PRO A 31 -6.91 -9.29 6.88
CA PRO A 31 -6.42 -10.37 7.75
C PRO A 31 -4.99 -10.16 8.24
N VAL A 32 -4.18 -9.42 7.48
CA VAL A 32 -2.78 -9.10 7.82
C VAL A 32 -2.72 -7.76 8.54
N ALA A 33 -3.37 -6.74 7.98
CA ALA A 33 -3.33 -5.38 8.50
C ALA A 33 -3.91 -5.28 9.92
N PHE A 34 -4.96 -6.03 10.25
CA PHE A 34 -5.61 -5.96 11.57
C PHE A 34 -4.86 -6.72 12.67
N ASP A 35 -3.70 -7.32 12.35
CA ASP A 35 -2.79 -7.82 13.37
C ASP A 35 -1.93 -6.65 13.91
N PRO A 36 -2.17 -6.18 15.14
CA PRO A 36 -1.43 -5.06 15.72
C PRO A 36 0.06 -5.36 15.89
N ALA A 37 0.48 -6.64 15.92
CA ALA A 37 1.88 -7.02 16.04
C ALA A 37 2.72 -6.56 14.83
N ILE A 38 2.11 -6.43 13.64
CA ILE A 38 2.81 -5.94 12.43
C ILE A 38 3.19 -4.46 12.57
N TRP A 39 2.41 -3.68 13.32
CA TRP A 39 2.61 -2.24 13.49
C TRP A 39 3.42 -1.85 14.72
N GLN A 40 3.95 -2.82 15.47
CA GLN A 40 4.65 -2.58 16.73
C GLN A 40 5.84 -1.60 16.60
N PHE A 41 6.43 -1.49 15.40
CA PHE A 41 7.59 -0.63 15.11
C PHE A 41 7.29 0.48 14.09
N THR A 42 6.01 0.76 13.84
CA THR A 42 5.59 1.81 12.88
C THR A 42 4.93 2.98 13.61
N LEU A 43 5.09 4.19 13.05
CA LEU A 43 4.43 5.39 13.58
C LEU A 43 2.96 5.50 13.13
N SER A 44 2.69 5.08 11.90
CA SER A 44 1.34 4.97 11.34
C SER A 44 0.83 3.54 11.48
N ARG A 45 -0.44 3.38 11.81
CA ARG A 45 -1.12 2.09 11.87
C ARG A 45 -2.29 2.05 10.90
N ALA A 46 -2.59 0.85 10.43
CA ALA A 46 -3.77 0.52 9.64
C ALA A 46 -4.42 -0.76 10.19
N ASP A 47 -4.50 -0.85 11.53
CA ASP A 47 -4.97 -2.01 12.28
C ASP A 47 -6.49 -2.08 12.44
N ASP A 48 -7.23 -1.17 11.82
CA ASP A 48 -8.68 -1.22 11.69
C ASP A 48 -9.16 -0.78 10.30
N ALA A 49 -10.47 -0.92 10.05
CA ALA A 49 -11.06 -0.65 8.74
C ALA A 49 -10.93 0.82 8.30
N VAL A 50 -11.02 1.76 9.23
CA VAL A 50 -10.96 3.19 8.90
C VAL A 50 -9.52 3.56 8.55
N SER A 51 -8.58 3.20 9.42
CA SER A 51 -7.16 3.46 9.23
C SER A 51 -6.57 2.74 8.00
N LEU A 52 -7.05 1.53 7.66
CA LEU A 52 -6.66 0.85 6.42
C LEU A 52 -7.18 1.54 5.16
N ALA A 53 -8.42 2.03 5.18
CA ALA A 53 -8.97 2.80 4.07
C ALA A 53 -8.18 4.10 3.86
N ASP A 54 -7.88 4.81 4.95
CA ASP A 54 -7.08 6.03 4.93
C ASP A 54 -5.65 5.77 4.43
N TYR A 55 -5.05 4.65 4.81
CA TYR A 55 -3.73 4.23 4.34
C TYR A 55 -3.70 4.02 2.82
N LEU A 56 -4.67 3.28 2.28
CA LEU A 56 -4.79 3.03 0.83
C LEU A 56 -5.02 4.32 0.05
N ALA A 57 -5.93 5.17 0.53
CA ALA A 57 -6.23 6.46 -0.10
C ALA A 57 -5.01 7.39 -0.09
N THR A 58 -4.29 7.44 1.02
CA THR A 58 -3.05 8.23 1.14
C THR A 58 -1.98 7.74 0.19
N ALA A 59 -1.80 6.42 0.03
CA ALA A 59 -0.85 5.85 -0.92
C ALA A 59 -1.16 6.27 -2.37
N GLY A 60 -2.43 6.15 -2.79
CA GLY A 60 -2.88 6.58 -4.12
C GLY A 60 -2.64 8.08 -4.35
N HIS A 61 -3.01 8.92 -3.40
CA HIS A 61 -2.80 10.37 -3.50
C HIS A 61 -1.30 10.76 -3.49
N ASP A 62 -0.47 10.08 -2.70
CA ASP A 62 0.99 10.28 -2.71
C ASP A 62 1.61 9.90 -4.06
N ARG A 63 1.06 8.88 -4.72
CA ARG A 63 1.47 8.45 -6.05
C ARG A 63 1.08 9.43 -7.13
N GLU A 64 -0.17 9.87 -7.16
CA GLU A 64 -0.63 10.91 -8.08
C GLU A 64 0.19 12.20 -7.95
N ALA A 65 0.60 12.54 -6.72
CA ALA A 65 1.41 13.71 -6.44
C ALA A 65 2.93 13.50 -6.64
N GLY A 66 3.37 12.32 -7.09
CA GLY A 66 4.78 12.02 -7.31
C GLY A 66 5.64 12.00 -6.04
N ARG A 67 5.03 11.84 -4.86
CA ARG A 67 5.72 11.79 -3.57
C ARG A 67 6.24 10.39 -3.25
N ARG A 68 5.50 9.36 -3.65
CA ARG A 68 5.83 7.93 -3.44
C ARG A 68 5.29 7.11 -4.61
N TYR A 69 5.90 5.98 -4.92
CA TYR A 69 5.46 5.14 -6.04
C TYR A 69 4.38 4.10 -5.66
N ALA A 70 4.11 3.98 -4.34
CA ALA A 70 3.27 2.95 -3.73
C ALA A 70 1.90 2.82 -4.41
#